data_AF-A0A1F3SP67-F1
#
_entry.id   AF-A0A1F3SP67-F1
#
_cell.length_a   1.000
_cell.length_b   1.000
_cell.length_c   1.000
_cell.angle_alpha   90.00
_cell.angle_beta   90.00
_cell.angle_gamma   90.00
#
_symmetry.space_group_name_H-M   'P 1'
#
loop_
_entity.id
_entity.type
_entity.pdbx_description
1 polymer ?
#
loop_
_entity_poly.entity_id
_entity_poly.type
_entity_poly.pdbx_seq_one_letter_code
_entity_poly.pdbx_strand_id
1 'polypeptide(L)' 'MNRNELLEMLDAGFKRFYNEGYSKWSKYKVIAAINPRGEDRDIDDPEIQSILKELESVGLICLKYDDDCYLEVLHD' A
#
# COMPACT_ATOMS: atom_id res chain seq x y z
N MET A 1 11.35 -7.72 9.33
CA MET A 1 11.30 -6.50 8.51
C MET A 1 11.03 -5.33 9.45
N ASN A 2 11.82 -4.27 9.39
CA ASN A 2 11.56 -3.04 10.15
C ASN A 2 10.65 -2.08 9.35
N ARG A 3 10.21 -0.99 9.98
CA ARG A 3 9.33 0.02 9.37
C ARG A 3 9.82 0.56 8.03
N ASN A 4 11.12 0.88 7.95
CA ASN A 4 11.69 1.51 6.75
C ASN A 4 11.74 0.52 5.59
N GLU A 5 12.11 -0.73 5.84
CA GLU A 5 12.10 -1.80 4.83
C GLU A 5 10.69 -2.04 4.28
N LEU A 6 9.66 -1.98 5.14
CA LEU A 6 8.26 -2.12 4.74
C LEU A 6 7.77 -0.94 3.89
N LEU A 7 8.16 0.29 4.26
CA LEU A 7 7.83 1.48 3.49
C LEU A 7 8.47 1.46 2.09
N GLU A 8 9.76 1.13 2.00
CA GLU A 8 10.47 0.99 0.72
C GLU A 8 9.86 -0.11 -0.16
N MET A 9 9.47 -1.24 0.45
CA MET A 9 8.81 -2.32 -0.27
C MET A 9 7.44 -1.91 -0.83
N LEU A 10 6.63 -1.20 -0.04
CA LEU A 10 5.32 -0.71 -0.48
C LEU A 10 5.45 0.35 -1.58
N ASP A 11 6.36 1.31 -1.43
CA ASP A 11 6.65 2.31 -2.47
C ASP A 11 7.07 1.64 -3.79
N ALA A 12 8.04 0.70 -3.72
CA ALA A 12 8.48 -0.06 -4.89
C ALA A 12 7.35 -0.87 -5.51
N GLY A 13 6.50 -1.48 -4.68
CA GLY A 13 5.31 -2.19 -5.11
C GLY A 13 4.37 -1.27 -5.87
N PHE A 14 3.91 -0.18 -5.25
CA PHE A 14 2.98 0.76 -5.85
C PHE A 14 3.47 1.30 -7.20
N LYS A 15 4.74 1.75 -7.28
CA LYS A 15 5.34 2.20 -8.55
C LYS A 15 5.34 1.13 -9.62
N ARG A 16 5.69 -0.12 -9.27
CA ARG A 16 5.68 -1.24 -10.22
C ARG A 16 4.28 -1.51 -10.74
N PHE A 17 3.29 -1.64 -9.86
CA PHE A 17 1.94 -1.99 -10.25
C PHE A 17 1.23 -0.87 -11.02
N TYR A 18 1.56 0.40 -10.74
CA TYR A 18 1.12 1.51 -11.57
C TYR A 18 1.57 1.34 -13.03
N ASN A 19 2.85 1.02 -13.26
CA ASN A 19 3.39 0.76 -14.60
C ASN A 19 2.79 -0.48 -15.28
N GLU A 20 2.24 -1.41 -14.50
CA GLU A 20 1.50 -2.58 -15.00
C GLU A 20 0.01 -2.27 -15.26
N GLY A 21 -0.44 -1.02 -15.08
CA GLY A 21 -1.82 -0.57 -15.34
C GLY A 21 -2.79 -0.75 -14.16
N TYR A 22 -2.29 -1.11 -12.97
CA TYR A 22 -3.09 -1.33 -11.77
C TYR A 22 -2.99 -0.14 -10.82
N SER A 23 -3.64 0.97 -11.17
CA SER A 23 -3.74 2.14 -10.29
C SER A 23 -4.67 1.89 -9.10
N LYS A 24 -5.71 1.06 -9.24
CA LYS A 24 -6.69 0.80 -8.16
C LYS A 24 -6.47 -0.54 -7.46
N TRP A 25 -6.48 -0.48 -6.14
CA TRP A 25 -6.17 -1.62 -5.27
C TRP A 25 -7.27 -1.85 -4.27
N SER A 26 -7.78 -3.08 -4.21
CA SER A 26 -8.68 -3.53 -3.15
C SER A 26 -7.93 -3.80 -1.85
N LYS A 27 -8.65 -3.89 -0.73
CA LYS A 27 -8.08 -4.20 0.60
C LYS A 27 -7.22 -5.48 0.55
N TYR A 28 -7.68 -6.49 -0.19
CA TYR A 28 -6.96 -7.75 -0.39
C TYR A 28 -5.58 -7.59 -1.04
N LYS A 29 -5.47 -6.76 -2.09
CA LYS A 29 -4.17 -6.55 -2.76
C LYS A 29 -3.16 -5.87 -1.83
N VAL A 30 -3.64 -4.94 -1.00
CA VAL A 30 -2.80 -4.27 -0.01
C VAL A 30 -2.34 -5.25 1.07
N ILE A 31 -3.25 -6.09 1.58
CA ILE A 31 -2.91 -7.18 2.52
C ILE A 31 -1.85 -8.11 1.94
N ALA A 32 -1.99 -8.51 0.67
CA ALA A 32 -1.00 -9.36 0.00
C ALA A 32 0.37 -8.66 -0.13
N ALA A 33 0.39 -7.34 -0.37
CA ALA A 33 1.62 -6.57 -0.48
C ALA A 33 2.31 -6.36 0.87
N ILE A 34 1.58 -6.19 1.97
CA ILE A 34 2.17 -6.11 3.31
C ILE A 34 2.54 -7.49 3.88
N ASN A 35 2.11 -8.59 3.25
CA ASN A 35 2.37 -9.98 3.67
C ASN A 35 2.97 -10.87 2.55
N PRO A 36 4.05 -10.47 1.87
CA PRO A 36 4.57 -11.16 0.68
C PRO A 36 5.10 -12.58 0.94
N ARG A 37 5.33 -12.96 2.21
CA ARG A 37 5.83 -14.30 2.61
C ARG A 37 4.87 -15.07 3.53
N GLY A 38 3.59 -14.70 3.53
CA GLY A 38 2.61 -15.27 4.46
C GLY A 38 2.79 -14.77 5.89
N GLU A 39 3.28 -13.55 6.04
CA GLU A 39 3.26 -12.84 7.32
C GLU A 39 1.79 -12.55 7.71
N ASP A 40 1.53 -12.35 9.00
CA ASP A 40 0.18 -12.12 9.53
C ASP A 40 0.03 -10.66 10.01
N ARG A 41 0.43 -9.71 9.15
CA ARG A 41 0.21 -8.29 9.45
C ARG A 41 -1.24 -7.92 9.18
N ASP A 42 -1.84 -7.29 10.17
CA ASP A 42 -3.14 -6.67 10.02
C ASP A 42 -2.98 -5.34 9.26
N ILE A 43 -3.84 -5.12 8.29
CA ILE A 43 -3.89 -3.83 7.59
C ILE A 43 -4.38 -2.72 8.50
N ASP A 44 -5.16 -3.05 9.53
CA ASP A 44 -5.64 -2.12 10.55
C ASP A 44 -4.58 -1.86 11.66
N ASP A 45 -3.37 -2.44 11.53
CA ASP A 45 -2.23 -2.15 12.40
C ASP A 45 -1.84 -0.65 12.34
N PRO A 46 -1.68 0.03 13.50
CA PRO A 46 -1.32 1.45 13.53
C PRO A 46 -0.04 1.82 12.76
N GLU A 47 0.96 0.93 12.70
CA GLU A 47 2.19 1.15 11.94
C GLU A 47 1.92 1.12 10.44
N ILE A 48 1.12 0.15 9.97
CA ILE A 48 0.73 0.03 8.56
C ILE A 48 -0.09 1.24 8.13
N GLN A 49 -1.08 1.62 8.94
CA GLN A 49 -1.91 2.80 8.70
C GLN A 49 -1.08 4.09 8.70
N SER A 50 -0.06 4.18 9.55
CA SER A 50 0.88 5.30 9.57
C SER A 50 1.70 5.39 8.28
N ILE A 51 2.23 4.27 7.78
CA ILE A 51 2.97 4.22 6.51
C ILE A 51 2.07 4.60 5.34
N LEU A 52 0.85 4.07 5.26
CA LEU A 52 -0.09 4.39 4.19
C LEU A 52 -0.43 5.89 4.17
N LYS A 53 -0.63 6.52 5.34
CA LYS A 53 -0.84 7.97 5.43
C LYS A 53 0.38 8.78 5.04
N GLU A 54 1.59 8.30 5.34
CA GLU A 54 2.83 8.95 4.90
C GLU A 54 2.93 8.95 3.37
N LEU A 55 2.66 7.80 2.73
CA LEU A 55 2.63 7.67 1.27
C LEU A 55 1.51 8.49 0.61
N GLU A 56 0.37 8.64 1.27
CA GLU A 56 -0.69 9.55 0.83
C GLU A 56 -0.25 11.03 0.93
N SER A 57 0.42 11.40 2.02
CA SER A 57 0.85 12.79 2.25
C SER A 57 1.90 13.29 1.25
N VAL A 58 2.71 12.37 0.70
CA VAL A 58 3.69 12.68 -0.35
C VAL A 58 3.12 12.55 -1.76
N GLY A 59 1.81 12.28 -1.89
CA GLY A 59 1.12 12.22 -3.17
C GLY A 59 1.35 10.94 -3.98
N LEU A 60 1.86 9.86 -3.37
CA LEU A 60 2.09 8.60 -4.06
C LEU A 60 0.80 7.79 -4.20
N ILE A 61 -0.10 7.87 -3.22
CA ILE A 61 -1.37 7.16 -3.19
C ILE A 61 -2.51 8.06 -2.70
N CYS A 62 -3.75 7.64 -2.92
CA CYS A 62 -4.94 8.20 -2.30
C CYS A 62 -5.71 7.07 -1.60
N LEU A 63 -5.92 7.19 -0.30
CA LEU A 63 -6.69 6.23 0.48
C LEU A 63 -8.19 6.49 0.26
N LYS A 64 -8.93 5.42 -0.02
CA LYS A 64 -10.37 5.45 -0.31
C LYS A 64 -11.16 4.66 0.72
N TYR A 65 -10.56 3.61 1.30
CA TYR A 65 -11.16 2.71 2.29
C TYR A 65 -12.43 1.97 1.82
N ASP A 66 -12.68 1.90 0.52
CA ASP A 66 -13.78 1.09 -0.04
C ASP A 66 -13.33 -0.36 -0.27
N ASP A 67 -14.26 -1.32 -0.19
CA ASP A 67 -13.94 -2.74 -0.40
C ASP A 67 -13.40 -3.01 -1.81
N ASP A 68 -14.02 -2.39 -2.82
CA ASP A 68 -13.65 -2.52 -4.23
C ASP A 68 -12.38 -1.70 -4.58
N CYS A 69 -12.13 -0.63 -3.84
CA CYS A 69 -11.00 0.27 -4.03
C CYS A 69 -10.57 0.83 -2.68
N TYR A 70 -9.62 0.17 -2.04
CA TYR A 70 -9.09 0.59 -0.75
C TYR A 70 -8.10 1.74 -0.89
N LEU A 71 -7.28 1.70 -1.94
CA LEU A 71 -6.39 2.80 -2.31
C LEU A 71 -6.21 2.89 -3.83
N GLU A 72 -5.83 4.08 -4.28
CA GLU A 72 -5.45 4.39 -5.65
C GLU A 72 -4.01 4.89 -5.68
N VAL A 73 -3.15 4.26 -6.48
CA VAL A 73 -1.79 4.72 -6.74
C VAL A 73 -1.84 5.88 -7.72
N LEU A 74 -1.24 7.00 -7.31
CA LEU A 74 -1.16 8.24 -8.07
C LEU A 74 0.15 8.26 -8.86
N HIS A 75 0.10 8.86 -10.04
CA HIS A 75 1.28 9.20 -10.82
C HIS A 75 1.61 10.66 -10.57
N ASP A 76 2.88 10.91 -10.29
CA ASP A 76 3.49 12.23 -10.47
C ASP A 76 3.90 12.35 -11.94
#